data_AF-A0A6V7KNN0-F1
#
_entry.id   AF-A0A6V7KNN0-F1
#
_cell.length_a   1.000
_cell.length_b   1.000
_cell.length_c   1.000
_cell.angle_alpha   90.00
_cell.angle_beta   90.00
_cell.angle_gamma   90.00
#
_symmetry.space_group_name_H-M   'P 1'
#
loop_
_entity.id
_entity.type
_entity.pdbx_description
1 polymer ?
#
loop_
_entity_poly.entity_id
_entity_poly.type
_entity_poly.pdbx_seq_one_letter_code
_entity_poly.pdbx_strand_id
1 'polypeptide(L)'
;HIVMGLTQCGQFLLTYTCSMDLRVYGSLYKYLLHWWVFSPPKLARKVAEVTLFGSYTISKELDVSVAQWPMERNKLVIHGLHSDWGNSQTTDRAYLTITTSPSLSNCRECSKVVASYEEE
;
A
#
# COMPACT_ATOMS: atom_id res chain seq x y z
N HIS A 1 11.75 2.82 3.58
CA HIS A 1 10.77 1.72 3.49
C HIS A 1 10.60 1.10 4.86
N ILE A 2 9.36 0.89 5.28
CA ILE A 2 9.00 0.20 6.52
C ILE A 2 8.50 -1.19 6.11
N VAL A 3 9.14 -2.24 6.63
CA VAL A 3 8.84 -3.64 6.25
C VAL A 3 7.60 -4.12 7.00
N MET A 4 6.63 -4.65 6.26
CA MET A 4 5.37 -5.17 6.81
C MET A 4 5.34 -6.70 6.88
N GLY A 5 6.25 -7.38 6.17
CA GLY A 5 6.37 -8.84 6.13
C GLY A 5 6.01 -9.44 4.78
N LEU A 6 5.86 -10.76 4.76
CA LEU A 6 5.57 -11.53 3.54
C LEU A 6 4.06 -11.73 3.38
N THR A 7 3.61 -11.81 2.12
CA THR A 7 2.28 -12.37 1.79
C THR A 7 2.17 -13.82 2.25
N GLN A 8 0.95 -14.33 2.46
CA GLN A 8 0.70 -15.70 2.94
C GLN A 8 1.35 -16.77 2.03
N CYS A 9 1.45 -16.51 0.72
CA CYS A 9 2.11 -17.42 -0.23
C CYS A 9 3.64 -17.28 -0.28
N GLY A 10 4.23 -16.33 0.47
CA GLY A 10 5.67 -16.06 0.51
C GLY A 10 6.27 -15.41 -0.74
N GLN A 11 5.48 -15.21 -1.80
CA GLN A 11 5.98 -14.70 -3.09
C GLN A 11 6.34 -13.21 -3.06
N PHE A 12 5.67 -12.45 -2.19
CA PHE A 12 5.88 -11.01 -2.07
C PHE A 12 6.32 -10.61 -0.68
N LEU A 13 7.31 -9.73 -0.62
CA LEU A 13 7.61 -8.89 0.53
C LEU A 13 6.86 -7.56 0.37
N LEU A 14 6.20 -7.12 1.44
CA LEU A 14 5.46 -5.87 1.48
C LEU A 14 6.23 -4.84 2.29
N THR A 15 6.36 -3.64 1.74
CA THR A 15 6.87 -2.49 2.47
C THR A 15 5.99 -1.27 2.18
N TYR A 16 5.98 -0.29 3.07
CA TYR A 16 5.39 1.01 2.77
C TYR A 16 6.41 2.14 2.94
N THR A 17 6.12 3.29 2.35
CA THR A 17 6.82 4.55 2.61
C THR A 17 5.81 5.59 3.02
N CYS A 18 6.22 6.45 3.95
CA CYS A 18 5.49 7.62 4.38
C CYS A 18 6.34 8.84 3.98
N SER A 19 5.79 9.76 3.20
CA SER A 19 6.42 11.04 2.88
C SER A 19 5.56 12.19 3.38
N MET A 20 6.21 13.23 3.92
CA MET A 20 5.54 14.44 4.37
C MET A 20 5.80 15.55 3.35
N ASP A 21 4.72 16.14 2.83
CA ASP A 21 4.76 17.36 2.03
C ASP A 21 4.51 18.57 2.93
N LEU A 22 5.51 19.45 3.01
CA LEU A 22 5.49 20.67 3.85
C LEU A 22 5.06 21.92 3.07
N ARG A 23 4.70 21.79 1.78
CA ARG A 23 4.47 22.95 0.89
C ARG A 23 3.08 23.60 1.01
N VAL A 24 2.15 22.96 1.71
CA VAL A 24 0.79 23.48 1.96
C VAL A 24 0.67 23.83 3.44
N TYR A 25 -0.24 24.73 3.83
CA TYR A 25 -0.51 25.14 5.21
C TYR A 25 -0.90 23.95 6.11
N GLY A 26 0.10 23.16 6.53
CA GLY A 26 -0.04 21.91 7.29
C GLY A 26 0.77 20.77 6.69
N SER A 27 1.20 19.84 7.54
CA SER A 27 1.90 18.63 7.10
C SER A 27 0.93 17.68 6.39
N LEU A 28 1.23 17.29 5.15
CA LEU A 28 0.44 16.29 4.42
C LEU A 28 1.21 14.99 4.27
N TYR A 29 0.68 13.90 4.80
CA TYR A 29 1.27 12.59 4.75
C TYR A 29 0.77 11.82 3.52
N LYS A 30 1.70 11.25 2.76
CA LYS A 30 1.42 10.38 1.61
C LYS A 30 2.00 9.00 1.88
N TYR A 31 1.18 7.99 1.66
CA TYR A 31 1.51 6.59 1.91
C TYR A 31 1.54 5.81 0.61
N LEU A 32 2.65 5.12 0.35
CA LEU A 32 2.80 4.24 -0.81
C LEU A 32 3.10 2.83 -0.32
N LEU A 33 2.30 1.86 -0.76
CA LEU A 33 2.57 0.45 -0.61
C LEU A 33 3.44 -0.04 -1.77
N HIS A 34 4.45 -0.84 -1.46
CA HIS A 34 5.41 -1.39 -2.41
C HIS A 34 5.36 -2.91 -2.38
N TRP A 35 5.22 -3.49 -3.56
CA TRP A 35 5.24 -4.94 -3.76
C TRP A 35 6.59 -5.37 -4.29
N TRP A 36 7.23 -6.30 -3.60
CA TRP A 36 8.54 -6.82 -3.98
C TRP A 36 8.44 -8.32 -4.20
N VAL A 37 8.77 -8.79 -5.40
CA VAL A 37 8.95 -10.23 -5.62
C VAL A 37 10.14 -10.69 -4.80
N PHE A 38 9.91 -11.68 -3.96
CA PHE A 38 10.90 -12.22 -3.04
C PHE A 38 11.09 -13.72 -3.32
N SER A 39 12.30 -14.09 -3.72
CA SER A 39 12.66 -15.47 -4.03
C SER A 39 14.13 -15.68 -3.65
N PRO A 40 14.42 -16.17 -2.43
CA PRO A 40 15.79 -16.44 -2.00
C PRO A 40 16.51 -17.40 -2.97
N PRO A 41 17.82 -17.20 -3.25
CA PRO A 41 18.72 -16.19 -2.70
C PRO A 41 18.72 -14.85 -3.47
N LYS A 42 17.79 -14.66 -4.41
CA LYS A 42 17.76 -13.46 -5.26
C LYS A 42 17.34 -12.24 -4.45
N LEU A 43 17.90 -11.09 -4.81
CA LEU A 43 17.49 -9.80 -4.25
C LEU A 43 16.02 -9.53 -4.57
N ALA A 44 15.31 -8.93 -3.60
CA ALA A 44 13.93 -8.54 -3.78
C ALA A 44 13.81 -7.48 -4.88
N ARG A 45 12.87 -7.65 -5.80
CA ARG A 45 12.64 -6.72 -6.92
C ARG A 45 11.26 -6.10 -6.81
N LYS A 46 11.19 -4.76 -6.80
CA LYS A 46 9.92 -4.04 -6.82
C LYS A 46 9.17 -4.32 -8.12
N VAL A 47 7.88 -4.63 -8.02
CA VAL A 47 7.02 -4.95 -9.17
C VAL A 47 5.75 -4.13 -9.25
N ALA A 48 5.31 -3.56 -8.15
CA ALA A 48 4.17 -2.65 -8.14
C ALA A 48 4.29 -1.64 -6.99
N GLU A 49 3.63 -0.52 -7.19
CA GLU A 49 3.42 0.52 -6.20
C GLU A 49 1.94 0.88 -6.18
N VAL A 50 1.38 1.11 -4.99
CA VAL A 50 -0.03 1.48 -4.82
C VAL A 50 -0.09 2.67 -3.87
N THR A 51 -0.78 3.73 -4.30
CA THR A 51 -1.08 4.85 -3.39
C THR A 51 -2.13 4.40 -2.39
N LEU A 52 -1.79 4.46 -1.10
CA LEU A 52 -2.70 4.14 -0.03
C LEU A 52 -3.57 5.34 0.30
N PHE A 53 -4.81 5.06 0.67
CA PHE A 53 -5.80 6.05 1.12
C PHE A 53 -6.16 7.10 0.04
N GLY A 54 -6.00 6.75 -1.24
CA GLY A 54 -6.53 7.50 -2.37
C GLY A 54 -6.16 9.00 -2.36
N SER A 55 -7.17 9.86 -2.53
CA SER A 55 -7.03 11.31 -2.55
C SER A 55 -7.29 11.98 -1.19
N TYR A 56 -7.33 11.22 -0.10
CA TYR A 56 -7.56 11.81 1.22
C TYR A 56 -6.34 12.64 1.64
N THR A 57 -6.61 13.87 2.11
CA THR A 57 -5.61 14.72 2.73
C THR A 57 -5.40 14.28 4.17
N ILE A 58 -4.32 13.54 4.42
CA ILE A 58 -3.97 13.03 5.75
C ILE A 58 -3.02 14.02 6.41
N SER A 59 -3.46 14.66 7.49
CA SER A 59 -2.69 15.71 8.19
C SER A 59 -1.90 15.21 9.40
N LYS A 60 -2.12 13.97 9.81
CA LYS A 60 -1.45 13.34 10.95
C LYS A 60 -0.88 11.99 10.54
N GLU A 61 0.21 11.58 11.16
CA GLU A 61 0.82 10.28 10.88
C GLU A 61 -0.11 9.14 11.30
N LEU A 62 -0.17 8.09 10.48
CA LEU A 62 -0.99 6.90 10.68
C LEU A 62 -0.13 5.69 11.04
N ASP A 63 -0.61 4.91 12.00
CA ASP A 63 -0.22 3.53 12.21
C ASP A 63 -0.84 2.67 11.13
N VAL A 64 0.01 2.13 10.25
CA VAL A 64 -0.40 1.34 9.09
C VAL A 64 -0.29 -0.16 9.38
N SER A 65 -1.41 -0.87 9.26
CA SER A 65 -1.51 -2.32 9.39
C SER A 65 -1.97 -2.96 8.09
N VAL A 66 -1.52 -4.19 7.83
CA VAL A 66 -1.94 -5.01 6.69
C VAL A 66 -2.61 -6.29 7.16
N ALA A 67 -3.70 -6.67 6.51
CA ALA A 67 -4.40 -7.93 6.72
C ALA A 67 -4.63 -8.66 5.40
N GLN A 68 -4.63 -9.99 5.47
CA GLN A 68 -4.86 -10.90 4.34
C GLN A 68 -6.08 -11.74 4.65
N TRP A 69 -6.96 -11.95 3.66
CA TRP A 69 -8.07 -12.86 3.84
C TRP A 69 -7.57 -14.30 3.94
N PRO A 70 -8.15 -15.15 4.82
CA PRO A 70 -7.74 -16.54 4.93
C PRO A 70 -7.91 -17.36 3.65
N MET A 71 -8.96 -17.05 2.87
CA MET A 71 -9.36 -17.81 1.68
C MET A 71 -9.18 -17.04 0.37
N GLU A 72 -8.96 -15.72 0.42
CA GLU A 72 -8.78 -14.88 -0.76
C GLU A 72 -7.37 -14.28 -0.78
N ARG A 73 -6.50 -14.86 -1.61
CA ARG A 73 -5.06 -14.55 -1.63
C ARG A 73 -4.72 -13.41 -2.59
N ASN A 74 -5.67 -12.99 -3.44
CA ASN A 74 -5.43 -11.94 -4.42
C ASN A 74 -5.75 -10.53 -3.92
N LYS A 75 -6.25 -10.38 -2.68
CA LYS A 75 -6.62 -9.10 -2.08
C LYS A 75 -5.88 -8.87 -0.76
N LEU A 76 -5.55 -7.62 -0.50
CA LEU A 76 -5.04 -7.13 0.77
C LEU A 76 -5.95 -6.03 1.31
N VAL A 77 -6.12 -6.01 2.62
CA VAL A 77 -6.66 -4.87 3.34
C VAL A 77 -5.51 -4.11 3.98
N ILE A 78 -5.44 -2.82 3.71
CA ILE A 78 -4.52 -1.91 4.39
C ILE A 78 -5.37 -0.93 5.17
N HIS A 79 -5.04 -0.80 6.44
CA HIS A 79 -5.75 0.03 7.40
C HIS A 79 -4.76 1.01 8.02
N GLY A 80 -5.16 2.28 8.09
CA GLY A 80 -4.40 3.35 8.74
C GLY A 80 -5.22 3.99 9.83
N LEU A 81 -4.70 4.01 11.05
CA LEU A 81 -5.30 4.73 12.19
C LEU A 81 -4.38 5.83 12.65
N HIS A 82 -4.96 6.93 13.13
CA HIS A 82 -4.18 7.91 13.86
C HIS A 82 -3.73 7.33 15.20
N SER A 83 -2.45 7.52 15.53
CA SER A 83 -1.87 7.07 16.78
C SER A 83 -2.05 8.14 17.87
N ASP A 84 -3.24 8.26 18.46
CA ASP A 84 -3.45 9.13 19.63
C ASP A 84 -3.39 8.31 20.92
N TRP A 85 -2.17 8.10 21.44
CA TRP A 85 -1.91 7.30 22.65
C TRP A 85 -2.42 7.91 23.97
N GLY A 86 -3.28 8.94 23.94
CA GLY A 86 -3.69 9.61 25.17
C GLY A 86 -4.77 10.69 25.08
N ASN A 87 -5.43 10.92 23.93
CA ASN A 87 -6.48 11.93 23.85
C ASN A 87 -7.67 11.41 23.03
N SER A 88 -8.71 10.93 23.72
CA SER A 88 -9.94 10.43 23.12
C SER A 88 -10.82 11.57 22.59
N GLN A 89 -10.30 12.36 21.63
CA GLN A 89 -11.18 13.23 20.85
C GLN A 89 -11.85 12.41 19.77
N THR A 90 -13.15 12.65 19.60
CA THR A 90 -14.15 11.85 18.92
C THR A 90 -14.05 11.86 17.38
N THR A 91 -12.85 12.02 16.82
CA THR A 91 -12.62 12.16 15.38
C THR A 91 -11.44 11.32 14.86
N ASP A 92 -11.13 10.19 15.48
CA ASP A 92 -10.15 9.26 14.92
C ASP A 92 -10.65 8.74 13.56
N ARG A 93 -10.05 9.28 12.50
CA ARG A 93 -10.36 8.88 11.12
C ARG A 93 -9.57 7.60 10.83
N ALA A 94 -10.30 6.52 10.61
CA ALA A 94 -9.75 5.29 10.05
C ALA A 94 -9.76 5.39 8.53
N TYR A 95 -8.65 5.00 7.91
CA TYR A 95 -8.53 4.93 6.45
C TYR A 95 -8.37 3.48 6.03
N LEU A 96 -9.05 3.12 4.94
CA LEU A 96 -9.03 1.77 4.39
C LEU A 96 -8.60 1.83 2.93
N THR A 97 -7.77 0.88 2.51
CA THR A 97 -7.48 0.61 1.11
C THR A 97 -7.55 -0.89 0.90
N ILE A 98 -8.38 -1.32 -0.05
CA ILE A 98 -8.40 -2.69 -0.52
C ILE A 98 -7.69 -2.69 -1.87
N THR A 99 -6.64 -3.47 -2.00
CA THR A 99 -5.86 -3.56 -3.24
C THR A 99 -5.63 -5.01 -3.62
N THR A 100 -5.39 -5.25 -4.91
CA THR A 100 -5.12 -6.59 -5.44
C THR A 100 -3.63 -6.84 -5.59
N SER A 101 -3.21 -8.10 -5.46
CA SER A 101 -1.82 -8.46 -5.74
C SER A 101 -1.52 -8.31 -7.25
N PRO A 102 -0.30 -7.84 -7.60
CA PRO A 102 0.09 -7.73 -8.99
C PRO A 102 0.22 -9.12 -9.63
N SER A 103 -0.16 -9.21 -10.90
CA SER A 103 0.05 -10.44 -11.67
C SER A 103 1.54 -10.65 -11.93
N LEU A 104 2.06 -11.82 -11.53
CA LEU A 104 3.43 -12.24 -11.87
C LEU A 104 3.51 -12.95 -13.23
N SER A 105 2.37 -13.31 -13.79
CA SER A 105 2.25 -13.84 -15.13
C SER A 105 1.97 -12.70 -16.10
N ASN A 106 2.33 -12.90 -17.38
CA ASN A 106 1.98 -11.96 -18.45
C ASN A 106 0.47 -11.99 -18.71
N CYS A 107 -0.29 -11.36 -17.82
CA CYS A 107 -1.74 -11.26 -17.95
C CYS A 107 -2.08 -10.49 -19.23
N ARG A 108 -2.76 -11.17 -20.16
CA ARG A 108 -3.12 -10.60 -21.46
C ARG A 108 -4.04 -9.39 -21.31
N GLU A 109 -4.97 -9.44 -20.36
CA GLU A 109 -5.88 -8.31 -20.10
C GLU A 109 -5.14 -7.12 -19.48
N CYS A 110 -4.20 -7.35 -18.56
CA CYS A 110 -3.36 -6.27 -18.04
C CYS A 110 -2.51 -5.62 -19.14
N SER A 111 -2.02 -6.41 -20.10
CA SER A 111 -1.23 -5.90 -21.22
C SER A 111 -2.05 -4.96 -22.12
N LYS A 112 -3.33 -5.26 -22.35
CA LYS A 112 -4.23 -4.37 -23.09
C LYS A 112 -4.48 -3.05 -22.36
N VAL A 113 -4.63 -3.10 -21.03
CA VAL A 113 -4.83 -1.91 -20.21
C VAL A 113 -3.60 -1.00 -20.26
N VAL A 114 -2.39 -1.57 -20.16
CA VAL A 114 -1.16 -0.79 -20.30
C VAL A 114 -1.07 -0.14 -21.68
N ALA A 115 -1.35 -0.89 -22.75
CA ALA A 115 -1.35 -0.36 -24.11
C ALA A 115 -2.33 0.82 -24.28
N SER A 116 -3.51 0.76 -23.66
CA SER A 116 -4.49 1.86 -23.75
C SER A 116 -4.04 3.18 -23.12
N TYR A 117 -3.07 3.16 -22.19
CA TYR A 117 -2.51 4.37 -21.60
C TYR A 117 -1.34 4.97 -22.41
N GLU A 118 -0.73 4.19 -23.29
CA GLU A 118 0.37 4.67 -24.16
C GLU A 118 -0.14 5.30 -25.47
N GLU A 119 -1.40 5.05 -25.81
CA GLU A 119 -2.07 5.63 -26.99
C GLU A 119 -2.69 7.02 -26.72
N GLU A 120 -2.58 7.54 -25.49
CA GLU A 120 -3.12 8.84 -25.04
C GLU A 120 -1.98 9.83 -24.71
#